data_AF-A0A0F9IUQ6-F1
#
_entry.id   AF-A0A0F9IUQ6-F1
#
_cell.length_a   1.000
_cell.length_b   1.000
_cell.length_c   1.000
_cell.angle_alpha   90.00
_cell.angle_beta   90.00
_cell.angle_gamma   90.00
#
_symmetry.space_group_name_H-M   'P 1'
#
loop_
_entity.id
_entity.type
_entity.pdbx_description
1 polymer ?
#
loop_
_entity_poly.entity_id
_entity_poly.type
_entity_poly.pdbx_seq_one_letter_code
_entity_poly.pdbx_strand_id
1 'polypeptide(L)'
;SGKSEKILGSLIKRHAGEKLYTATKIPPRNFKWPSKREFTLDECFPAEHIIEYTERSLKNMGVETIDLQQFHVWEDNWAEDDRWQTAVEKLKREGKIRAVGVSVNRWEAENCVKTLETGLVDSVQVIYNIFDQAPEDVLFPVCEKLVVVQFSCISFWACI
;
A
#
# COMPACT_ATOMS: atom_id res chain seq x y z
N SER A 1 0.17 14.16 9.67
CA SER A 1 -1.03 14.24 10.55
C SER A 1 -2.04 13.21 10.07
N GLY A 2 -2.75 12.51 10.97
CA GLY A 2 -3.67 11.41 10.63
C GLY A 2 -5.15 11.82 10.62
N LYS A 3 -5.49 13.00 10.09
CA LYS A 3 -6.87 13.53 10.16
C LYS A 3 -7.86 12.61 9.44
N SER A 4 -7.50 12.15 8.24
CA SER A 4 -8.34 11.22 7.46
C SER A 4 -8.58 9.91 8.22
N GLU A 5 -7.53 9.33 8.79
CA GLU A 5 -7.61 8.10 9.61
C GLU A 5 -8.53 8.28 10.82
N LYS A 6 -8.48 9.43 11.52
CA LYS A 6 -9.38 9.72 12.64
C LYS A 6 -10.84 9.84 12.22
N ILE A 7 -11.10 10.42 11.04
CA ILE A 7 -12.45 10.51 10.47
C ILE A 7 -12.96 9.11 10.12
N LEU A 8 -12.13 8.29 9.47
CA LEU A 8 -12.45 6.89 9.18
C LEU A 8 -12.75 6.10 10.45
N GLY A 9 -11.90 6.24 11.49
CA GLY A 9 -12.15 5.62 12.79
C GLY A 9 -13.48 6.02 13.42
N SER A 10 -13.84 7.30 13.32
CA SER A 10 -15.13 7.80 13.81
C SER A 10 -16.32 7.30 12.98
N LEU A 11 -16.11 7.02 11.70
CA LEU A 11 -17.13 6.39 10.84
C LEU A 11 -17.33 4.91 11.23
N ILE A 12 -16.25 4.14 11.38
CA ILE A 12 -16.31 2.73 11.78
C ILE A 12 -17.08 2.56 13.09
N LYS A 13 -16.79 3.40 14.09
CA LYS A 13 -17.50 3.35 15.38
C LYS A 13 -19.00 3.65 15.26
N ARG A 14 -19.40 4.54 14.35
CA ARG A 14 -20.81 4.89 14.11
C ARG A 14 -21.57 3.79 13.36
N HIS A 15 -20.86 2.92 12.65
CA HIS A 15 -21.42 1.82 11.85
C HIS A 15 -21.00 0.46 12.41
N ALA A 16 -20.95 0.30 13.74
CA ALA A 16 -20.45 -0.93 14.39
C ALA A 16 -21.25 -2.21 14.04
N GLY A 17 -22.48 -2.08 13.53
CA GLY A 17 -23.29 -3.20 13.04
C GLY A 17 -22.96 -3.65 11.62
N GLU A 18 -22.11 -2.92 10.89
CA GLU A 18 -21.73 -3.20 9.52
C GLU A 18 -20.22 -3.43 9.42
N LYS A 19 -19.80 -4.41 8.59
CA LYS A 19 -18.38 -4.62 8.35
C LYS A 19 -17.88 -3.60 7.33
N LEU A 20 -17.20 -2.57 7.82
CA LEU A 20 -16.39 -1.68 7.00
C LEU A 20 -14.95 -2.21 6.92
N TYR A 21 -14.40 -2.24 5.70
CA TYR A 21 -13.01 -2.61 5.45
C TYR A 21 -12.12 -1.36 5.44
N THR A 22 -11.00 -1.44 6.13
CA THR A 22 -10.04 -0.35 6.30
C THR A 22 -8.85 -0.50 5.37
N ALA A 23 -8.60 0.53 4.56
CA ALA A 23 -7.37 0.63 3.78
C ALA A 23 -6.65 1.93 4.14
N THR A 24 -5.35 1.84 4.43
CA THR A 24 -4.49 3.02 4.67
C THR A 24 -3.12 2.82 4.04
N LYS A 25 -2.31 3.87 4.04
CA LYS A 25 -0.98 3.87 3.43
C LYS A 25 0.11 4.31 4.37
N ILE A 26 1.27 3.66 4.29
CA ILE A 26 2.52 4.11 4.91
C ILE A 26 3.21 5.06 3.93
N PRO A 27 3.38 6.36 4.26
CA PRO A 27 4.20 7.26 3.47
C PRO A 27 5.68 6.88 3.61
N PRO A 28 6.52 7.15 2.61
CA PRO A 28 7.96 6.97 2.75
C PRO A 28 8.49 7.89 3.87
N ARG A 29 9.48 7.41 4.61
CA ARG A 29 10.12 8.12 5.73
C ARG A 29 10.73 9.45 5.29
N ASN A 30 11.27 9.52 4.08
CA ASN A 30 11.80 10.75 3.48
C ASN A 30 10.74 11.76 3.04
N PHE A 31 9.44 11.42 3.08
CA PHE A 31 8.32 12.26 2.64
C PHE A 31 8.49 12.81 1.21
N LYS A 32 9.05 12.02 0.29
CA LYS A 32 9.19 12.37 -1.13
C LYS A 32 8.25 11.55 -2.00
N TRP A 33 7.61 12.21 -2.95
CA TRP A 33 6.74 11.61 -3.98
C TRP A 33 7.03 12.27 -5.33
N PRO A 34 7.05 11.51 -6.45
CA PRO A 34 7.05 10.04 -6.51
C PRO A 34 8.34 9.46 -5.89
N SER A 35 8.40 8.14 -5.75
CA SER A 35 9.69 7.50 -5.49
C SER A 35 10.61 7.65 -6.71
N LYS A 36 11.90 7.46 -6.50
CA LYS A 36 12.89 7.43 -7.56
C LYS A 36 13.81 6.23 -7.38
N ARG A 37 14.34 5.71 -8.48
CA ARG A 37 15.21 4.51 -8.50
C ARG A 37 16.45 4.64 -7.62
N GLU A 38 16.95 5.86 -7.41
CA GLU A 38 18.09 6.10 -6.52
C GLU A 38 17.75 6.02 -5.02
N PHE A 39 16.47 6.05 -4.64
CA PHE A 39 16.08 5.95 -3.24
C PHE A 39 16.28 4.52 -2.74
N THR A 40 16.82 4.45 -1.53
CA THR A 40 17.04 3.18 -0.83
C THR A 40 15.85 2.82 0.04
N LEU A 41 15.71 1.52 0.35
CA LEU A 41 14.73 1.07 1.33
C LEU A 41 14.91 1.81 2.68
N ASP A 42 16.14 2.11 3.10
CA ASP A 42 16.41 2.81 4.36
C ASP A 42 15.91 4.27 4.39
N GLU A 43 15.88 4.93 3.23
CA GLU A 43 15.32 6.27 3.07
C GLU A 43 13.79 6.28 3.04
N CYS A 44 13.17 5.18 2.59
CA CYS A 44 11.74 5.10 2.36
C CYS A 44 11.01 4.25 3.41
N PHE A 45 11.37 2.99 3.57
CA PHE A 45 10.68 2.01 4.42
C PHE A 45 11.66 1.13 5.22
N PRO A 46 12.52 1.71 6.08
CA PRO A 46 13.23 0.89 7.06
C PRO A 46 12.23 0.18 7.97
N ALA A 47 12.55 -1.03 8.44
CA ALA A 47 11.63 -1.91 9.15
C ALA A 47 10.96 -1.23 10.36
N GLU A 48 11.72 -0.42 11.10
CA GLU A 48 11.22 0.34 12.25
C GLU A 48 10.14 1.33 11.82
N HIS A 49 10.33 2.03 10.71
CA HIS A 49 9.33 2.97 10.18
C HIS A 49 8.06 2.25 9.73
N ILE A 50 8.17 1.08 9.10
CA ILE A 50 7.01 0.26 8.71
C ILE A 50 6.18 -0.07 9.95
N ILE A 51 6.81 -0.58 11.00
CA ILE A 51 6.15 -0.98 12.24
C ILE A 51 5.55 0.24 12.95
N GLU A 52 6.36 1.28 13.22
CA GLU A 52 5.93 2.48 13.93
C GLU A 52 4.79 3.21 13.23
N TYR A 53 4.83 3.31 11.89
CA TYR A 53 3.76 3.96 11.15
C TYR A 53 2.47 3.14 11.21
N THR A 54 2.56 1.82 11.18
CA THR A 54 1.42 0.91 11.34
C THR A 54 0.74 1.10 12.69
N GLU A 55 1.51 1.09 13.79
CA GLU A 55 0.97 1.38 15.12
C GLU A 55 0.29 2.73 15.20
N ARG A 56 0.90 3.74 14.57
CA ARG A 56 0.32 5.08 14.51
C ARG A 56 -1.01 5.09 13.76
N SER A 57 -1.10 4.40 12.63
CA SER A 57 -2.34 4.29 11.85
C SER A 57 -3.45 3.56 12.62
N LEU A 58 -3.12 2.44 13.28
CA LEU A 58 -4.03 1.72 14.19
C LEU A 58 -4.57 2.64 15.28
N LYS A 59 -3.67 3.37 15.97
CA LYS A 59 -4.03 4.34 17.01
C LYS A 59 -4.89 5.49 16.49
N ASN A 60 -4.58 6.01 15.30
CA ASN A 60 -5.34 7.11 14.70
C ASN A 60 -6.78 6.69 14.36
N MET A 61 -6.96 5.48 13.81
CA MET A 61 -8.27 4.92 13.49
C MET A 61 -8.99 4.38 14.74
N GLY A 62 -8.24 4.02 15.79
CA GLY A 62 -8.79 3.38 16.99
C GLY A 62 -9.32 1.98 16.66
N VAL A 63 -8.55 1.20 15.90
CA VAL A 63 -8.83 -0.19 15.52
C VAL A 63 -7.62 -1.06 15.87
N GLU A 64 -7.84 -2.35 16.09
CA GLU A 64 -6.77 -3.32 16.40
C GLU A 64 -6.14 -3.93 15.14
N THR A 65 -6.85 -3.89 14.01
CA THR A 65 -6.41 -4.49 12.75
C THR A 65 -6.75 -3.58 11.57
N ILE A 66 -5.79 -3.39 10.66
CA ILE A 66 -5.99 -2.78 9.34
C ILE A 66 -6.30 -3.89 8.34
N ASP A 67 -7.38 -3.76 7.55
CA ASP A 67 -7.72 -4.78 6.57
C ASP A 67 -6.72 -4.79 5.40
N LEU A 68 -6.29 -3.62 4.92
CA LEU A 68 -5.27 -3.48 3.88
C LEU A 68 -4.30 -2.33 4.19
N GLN A 69 -3.01 -2.64 4.34
CA GLN A 69 -1.96 -1.63 4.46
C GLN A 69 -1.13 -1.55 3.19
N GLN A 70 -0.98 -0.37 2.62
CA GLN A 70 -0.21 -0.19 1.38
C GLN A 70 1.04 0.66 1.58
N PHE A 71 2.13 0.32 0.90
CA PHE A 71 3.26 1.22 0.72
C PHE A 71 2.85 2.32 -0.26
N HIS A 72 2.96 3.59 0.15
CA HIS A 72 2.45 4.72 -0.64
C HIS A 72 3.28 5.02 -1.89
N VAL A 73 4.52 4.57 -1.90
CA VAL A 73 5.41 4.55 -3.06
C VAL A 73 6.16 3.23 -3.05
N TRP A 74 6.72 2.83 -4.17
CA TRP A 74 7.47 1.59 -4.27
C TRP A 74 8.51 1.64 -5.40
N GLU A 75 9.62 0.94 -5.22
CA GLU A 75 10.58 0.60 -6.28
C GLU A 75 10.84 -0.90 -6.25
N ASP A 76 10.76 -1.54 -7.41
CA ASP A 76 10.86 -3.00 -7.52
C ASP A 76 12.26 -3.54 -7.18
N ASN A 77 13.27 -2.67 -7.14
CA ASN A 77 14.62 -3.04 -6.70
C ASN A 77 14.70 -3.33 -5.19
N TRP A 78 13.68 -2.98 -4.40
CA TRP A 78 13.59 -3.33 -2.98
C TRP A 78 12.98 -4.72 -2.74
N ALA A 79 12.45 -5.39 -3.77
CA ALA A 79 11.68 -6.64 -3.65
C ALA A 79 12.40 -7.70 -2.81
N GLU A 80 13.70 -7.92 -3.07
CA GLU A 80 14.52 -8.98 -2.46
C GLU A 80 15.08 -8.61 -1.07
N ASP A 81 14.77 -7.42 -0.53
CA ASP A 81 15.29 -7.02 0.77
C ASP A 81 14.43 -7.59 1.93
N ASP A 82 14.99 -8.58 2.64
CA ASP A 82 14.31 -9.29 3.74
C ASP A 82 13.78 -8.38 4.85
N ARG A 83 14.29 -7.14 5.00
CA ARG A 83 13.93 -6.25 6.11
C ARG A 83 12.46 -5.81 6.04
N TRP A 84 11.96 -5.42 4.86
CA TRP A 84 10.55 -5.05 4.72
C TRP A 84 9.65 -6.29 4.76
N GLN A 85 10.11 -7.41 4.20
CA GLN A 85 9.39 -8.68 4.19
C GLN A 85 9.13 -9.15 5.63
N THR A 86 10.19 -9.23 6.43
CA THR A 86 10.13 -9.61 7.85
C THR A 86 9.23 -8.66 8.65
N ALA A 87 9.27 -7.35 8.36
CA ALA A 87 8.42 -6.37 9.04
C ALA A 87 6.93 -6.60 8.73
N VAL A 88 6.59 -6.82 7.46
CA VAL A 88 5.21 -7.09 7.03
C VAL A 88 4.70 -8.42 7.59
N GLU A 89 5.50 -9.48 7.51
CA GLU A 89 5.15 -10.79 8.08
C GLU A 89 4.93 -10.71 9.59
N LYS A 90 5.77 -9.95 10.30
CA LYS A 90 5.59 -9.71 11.73
C LYS A 90 4.24 -9.04 11.99
N LEU A 91 3.89 -7.98 11.24
CA LEU A 91 2.62 -7.27 11.41
C LEU A 91 1.41 -8.16 11.08
N LYS A 92 1.51 -9.01 10.04
CA LYS A 92 0.48 -10.03 9.70
C LYS A 92 0.33 -11.04 10.85
N ARG A 93 1.44 -11.60 11.35
CA ARG A 93 1.48 -12.57 12.45
C ARG A 93 0.92 -12.01 13.76
N GLU A 94 1.18 -10.73 14.04
CA GLU A 94 0.63 -10.03 15.20
C GLU A 94 -0.85 -9.62 15.02
N GLY A 95 -1.47 -9.89 13.86
CA GLY A 95 -2.87 -9.57 13.57
C GLY A 95 -3.14 -8.08 13.36
N LYS A 96 -2.08 -7.28 13.19
CA LYS A 96 -2.17 -5.82 13.02
C LYS A 96 -2.57 -5.42 11.61
N ILE A 97 -2.21 -6.22 10.62
CA ILE A 97 -2.65 -6.09 9.24
C ILE A 97 -3.15 -7.43 8.71
N ARG A 98 -4.17 -7.41 7.84
CA ARG A 98 -4.65 -8.62 7.14
C ARG A 98 -3.98 -8.80 5.79
N ALA A 99 -3.92 -7.72 5.02
CA ALA A 99 -3.33 -7.69 3.69
C ALA A 99 -2.32 -6.55 3.56
N VAL A 100 -1.36 -6.72 2.67
CA VAL A 100 -0.38 -5.70 2.28
C VAL A 100 -0.50 -5.38 0.79
N GLY A 101 -0.25 -4.14 0.41
CA GLY A 101 -0.20 -3.73 -0.99
C GLY A 101 0.92 -2.75 -1.29
N VAL A 102 1.15 -2.49 -2.56
CA VAL A 102 2.08 -1.46 -3.04
C VAL A 102 1.37 -0.48 -3.96
N SER A 103 1.72 0.79 -3.88
CA SER A 103 1.26 1.82 -4.80
C SER A 103 2.42 2.22 -5.71
N VAL A 104 2.25 2.06 -7.02
CA VAL A 104 3.30 2.29 -8.01
C VAL A 104 3.25 3.68 -8.62
N ASN A 105 4.40 4.17 -9.10
CA ASN A 105 4.50 5.45 -9.76
C ASN A 105 3.71 5.48 -11.08
N ARG A 106 3.26 6.68 -11.47
CA ARG A 106 2.70 6.91 -12.80
C ARG A 106 3.73 6.56 -13.88
N TRP A 107 3.29 5.95 -14.97
CA TRP A 107 4.12 5.53 -16.11
C TRP A 107 5.13 4.41 -15.82
N GLU A 108 5.13 3.85 -14.61
CA GLU A 108 5.97 2.72 -14.21
C GLU A 108 5.10 1.60 -13.63
N ALA A 109 4.02 1.23 -14.34
CA ALA A 109 3.04 0.25 -13.87
C ALA A 109 3.67 -1.11 -13.54
N GLU A 110 4.72 -1.49 -14.27
CA GLU A 110 5.47 -2.73 -14.07
C GLU A 110 6.53 -2.68 -12.96
N ASN A 111 6.77 -1.52 -12.33
CA ASN A 111 7.76 -1.33 -11.25
C ASN A 111 7.28 -1.91 -9.90
N CYS A 112 6.75 -3.12 -9.94
CA CYS A 112 6.40 -3.95 -8.80
C CYS A 112 6.35 -5.46 -9.14
N VAL A 113 6.67 -5.87 -10.37
CA VAL A 113 6.49 -7.26 -10.80
C VAL A 113 7.31 -8.23 -9.95
N LYS A 114 8.60 -7.95 -9.70
CA LYS A 114 9.42 -8.80 -8.81
C LYS A 114 8.87 -8.83 -7.39
N THR A 115 8.34 -7.70 -6.94
CA THR A 115 7.71 -7.58 -5.63
C THR A 115 6.47 -8.46 -5.53
N LEU A 116 5.66 -8.57 -6.59
CA LEU A 116 4.53 -9.50 -6.62
C LEU A 116 4.97 -10.96 -6.60
N GLU A 117 6.08 -11.28 -7.29
CA GLU A 117 6.64 -12.63 -7.30
C GLU A 117 7.13 -13.11 -5.93
N THR A 118 7.34 -12.21 -4.96
CA THR A 118 7.62 -12.61 -3.56
C THR A 118 6.47 -13.35 -2.90
N GLY A 119 5.24 -13.21 -3.41
CA GLY A 119 4.02 -13.78 -2.81
C GLY A 119 3.59 -13.09 -1.50
N LEU A 120 4.27 -12.02 -1.09
CA LEU A 120 3.94 -11.30 0.15
C LEU A 120 2.86 -10.24 -0.06
N VAL A 121 2.68 -9.77 -1.29
CA VAL A 121 1.80 -8.65 -1.68
C VAL A 121 0.44 -9.15 -2.16
N ASP A 122 -0.61 -8.63 -1.55
CA ASP A 122 -2.00 -9.02 -1.82
C ASP A 122 -2.71 -8.05 -2.79
N SER A 123 -2.18 -6.83 -2.97
CA SER A 123 -2.77 -5.85 -3.88
C SER A 123 -1.77 -4.86 -4.49
N VAL A 124 -2.09 -4.37 -5.68
CA VAL A 124 -1.39 -3.24 -6.31
C VAL A 124 -2.34 -2.09 -6.54
N GLN A 125 -1.92 -0.89 -6.17
CA GLN A 125 -2.57 0.34 -6.53
C GLN A 125 -1.82 1.03 -7.67
N VAL A 126 -2.52 1.25 -8.78
CA VAL A 126 -1.96 1.82 -10.02
C VAL A 126 -2.90 2.89 -10.58
N ILE A 127 -2.33 3.79 -11.39
CA ILE A 127 -3.14 4.73 -12.18
C ILE A 127 -3.64 3.99 -13.41
N TYR A 128 -4.96 3.98 -13.59
CA TYR A 128 -5.60 3.38 -14.76
C TYR A 128 -6.85 4.18 -15.12
N ASN A 129 -6.93 4.65 -16.36
CA ASN A 129 -8.07 5.37 -16.92
C ASN A 129 -7.98 5.38 -18.45
N ILE A 130 -8.97 5.98 -19.12
CA ILE A 130 -9.05 6.07 -20.59
C ILE A 130 -7.78 6.69 -21.22
N PHE A 131 -7.08 7.56 -20.49
CA PHE A 131 -5.86 8.22 -20.96
C PHE A 131 -4.56 7.53 -20.51
N ASP A 132 -4.64 6.53 -19.63
CA ASP A 132 -3.49 5.82 -19.06
C ASP A 132 -3.85 4.34 -18.87
N GLN A 133 -3.58 3.56 -19.91
CA GLN A 133 -3.88 2.12 -19.98
C GLN A 133 -2.61 1.25 -19.90
N ALA A 134 -1.44 1.85 -19.61
CA ALA A 134 -0.16 1.14 -19.51
C ALA A 134 -0.18 -0.11 -18.60
N PRO A 135 -0.99 -0.18 -17.52
CA PRO A 135 -1.12 -1.41 -16.73
C PRO A 135 -1.63 -2.65 -17.50
N GLU A 136 -2.36 -2.49 -18.61
CA GLU A 136 -2.93 -3.61 -19.38
C GLU A 136 -1.86 -4.48 -20.04
N ASP A 137 -0.73 -3.89 -20.43
CA ASP A 137 0.29 -4.58 -21.23
C ASP A 137 1.02 -5.68 -20.43
N VAL A 138 1.31 -5.41 -19.15
CA VAL A 138 2.16 -6.28 -18.31
C VAL A 138 1.53 -6.52 -16.94
N LEU A 139 1.18 -5.45 -16.22
CA LEU A 139 0.79 -5.54 -14.81
C LEU A 139 -0.49 -6.37 -14.62
N PHE A 140 -1.53 -6.13 -15.40
CA PHE A 140 -2.81 -6.84 -15.25
C PHE A 140 -2.68 -8.34 -15.52
N PRO A 141 -2.05 -8.80 -16.62
CA PRO A 141 -1.75 -10.21 -16.82
C PRO A 141 -0.98 -10.86 -15.66
N VAL A 142 0.01 -10.14 -15.09
CA VAL A 142 0.77 -10.63 -13.93
C VAL A 142 -0.12 -10.77 -12.69
N CYS A 143 -0.94 -9.75 -12.38
CA CYS A 143 -1.86 -9.78 -11.25
C CYS A 143 -2.88 -10.92 -11.36
N GLU A 144 -3.43 -11.17 -12.55
CA GLU A 144 -4.35 -12.30 -12.78
C GLU A 144 -3.68 -13.65 -12.52
N LYS A 145 -2.44 -13.81 -12.98
CA LYS A 145 -1.66 -15.04 -12.77
C LYS A 145 -1.32 -15.27 -11.29
N LEU A 146 -1.08 -14.20 -10.53
CA LEU A 146 -0.66 -14.26 -9.12
C LEU A 146 -1.81 -14.07 -8.12
N VAL A 147 -3.05 -13.87 -8.59
CA VAL A 147 -4.26 -13.62 -7.77
C VAL A 147 -4.12 -12.37 -6.87
N VAL A 148 -3.51 -11.31 -7.42
CA VAL A 148 -3.30 -10.03 -6.73
C VAL A 148 -4.43 -9.07 -7.07
N VAL A 149 -5.04 -8.44 -6.06
CA VAL A 149 -6.16 -7.51 -6.25
C VAL A 149 -5.68 -6.16 -6.79
N GLN A 150 -6.36 -5.65 -7.81
CA GLN A 150 -6.00 -4.39 -8.45
C GLN A 150 -6.86 -3.24 -7.92
N PHE A 151 -6.22 -2.15 -7.49
CA PHE A 151 -6.90 -0.89 -7.15
C PHE A 151 -6.50 0.19 -8.16
N SER A 152 -7.44 0.61 -9.00
CA SER A 152 -7.23 1.76 -9.88
C SER A 152 -7.55 3.05 -9.13
N CYS A 153 -6.56 3.92 -8.93
CA CYS A 153 -6.82 5.30 -8.56
C CYS A 153 -7.06 6.12 -9.82
N ILE A 154 -8.28 6.63 -9.99
CA ILE A 154 -8.53 7.69 -10.95
C ILE A 154 -7.88 8.95 -10.35
N SER A 155 -6.68 9.29 -10.80
CA SER A 155 -6.08 10.59 -10.53
C SER A 155 -6.75 11.65 -11.40
N PHE A 156 -8.03 11.92 -11.13
CA PHE A 156 -8.70 13.15 -11.54
C PHE A 156 -9.12 13.90 -10.28
N TRP A 157 -8.45 15.02 -10.03
CA TRP A 157 -9.21 16.18 -9.59
C TRP A 157 -10.21 16.50 -10.71
N ALA A 158 -11.48 16.17 -10.50
CA ALA A 158 -12.62 16.77 -11.19
C ALA A 158 -13.86 16.51 -10.33
N CYS A 159 -14.28 17.51 -9.52
CA CYS A 159 -15.57 18.16 -9.78
C CYS A 159 -15.97 18.07 -11.25
N ILE A 160 -16.86 17.13 -11.58
CA ILE A 160 -18.15 17.41 -12.23
C ILE A 160 -19.17 16.41 -11.66
#